data_AF-A0AAV6XI47-F1
#
_entry.id   AF-A0AAV6XI47-F1
#
_cell.length_a   1.000
_cell.length_b   1.000
_cell.length_c   1.000
_cell.angle_alpha   90.00
_cell.angle_beta   90.00
_cell.angle_gamma   90.00
#
_symmetry.space_group_name_H-M   'P 1'
#
loop_
_entity.id
_entity.type
_entity.pdbx_description
1 polymer ?
#
loop_
_entity_poly.entity_id
_entity_poly.type
_entity_poly.pdbx_seq_one_letter_code
_entity_poly.pdbx_strand_id
1 'polypeptide(L)'
;MMEEKRLDAALEIKKPCGGRTGRHQKHMEKANIRRNDALRRYNVLRERICRRGGSGGRERGVGGGTREGEQQLQYRAEEESHLQLHTVYQSREMHIGVGFLEHLRFLQQEQEAHAAEMERTFIANKPDGVQRGLISDIIARFERKGFKLVAVKIVAPSKDFAEKHYHDLKERPFFNGLCDFLSSGPVLAMVWEGEGVIEYGRKLIGATDPQKSEPGTIRGDLAVVVGRNIIHGSDGPDTAKDEINLWFKPEELVTYTSNAEKWIYGDN
;
A
#
# COMPACT_ATOMS: atom_id res chain seq x y z
N MET A 1 23.20 -34.99 -3.41
CA MET A 1 23.21 -34.18 -4.65
C MET A 1 21.79 -33.73 -4.92
N MET A 2 21.59 -32.44 -5.18
CA MET A 2 20.30 -31.74 -5.40
C MET A 2 19.75 -30.95 -4.20
N GLU A 3 20.56 -30.06 -3.60
CA GLU A 3 19.98 -28.91 -2.87
C GLU A 3 20.88 -27.67 -2.80
N GLU A 4 21.82 -27.53 -3.74
CA GLU A 4 22.80 -26.42 -3.72
C GLU A 4 22.84 -25.58 -5.01
N LYS A 5 21.91 -25.80 -5.96
CA LYS A 5 21.90 -25.11 -7.27
C LYS A 5 20.73 -24.13 -7.50
N ARG A 6 20.02 -23.71 -6.45
CA ARG A 6 18.87 -22.78 -6.61
C ARG A 6 19.05 -21.37 -6.03
N LEU A 7 20.21 -21.05 -5.45
CA LEU A 7 20.48 -19.69 -4.95
C LEU A 7 21.27 -18.78 -5.91
N ASP A 8 21.83 -19.30 -7.00
CA ASP A 8 22.66 -18.49 -7.93
C ASP A 8 21.88 -17.78 -9.06
N ALA A 9 20.54 -17.85 -9.08
CA ALA A 9 19.73 -17.27 -10.16
C ALA A 9 19.09 -15.90 -9.86
N ALA A 10 19.33 -15.30 -8.68
CA ALA A 10 18.64 -14.07 -8.25
C ALA A 10 19.52 -12.81 -8.21
N LEU A 11 20.67 -12.79 -8.92
CA LEU A 11 21.62 -11.66 -8.91
C LEU A 11 21.85 -11.01 -10.28
N GLU A 12 21.00 -11.27 -11.27
CA GLU A 12 21.03 -10.51 -12.54
C GLU A 12 20.11 -9.29 -12.46
N ILE A 13 20.57 -8.28 -11.70
CA ILE A 13 19.95 -6.95 -11.68
C ILE A 13 20.23 -6.30 -13.04
N LYS A 14 19.17 -6.19 -13.86
CA LYS A 14 19.14 -5.36 -15.07
C LYS A 14 19.71 -3.97 -14.75
N LYS A 15 20.74 -3.58 -15.50
CA LYS A 15 21.34 -2.23 -15.45
C LYS A 15 20.25 -1.17 -15.67
N PRO A 16 20.10 -0.15 -14.81
CA PRO A 16 19.34 1.02 -15.16
C PRO A 16 20.07 1.75 -16.29
N CYS A 17 19.37 1.96 -17.39
CA CYS A 17 19.82 2.84 -18.45
C CYS A 17 19.85 4.28 -17.92
N GLY A 18 21.04 4.90 -17.97
CA GLY A 18 21.21 6.34 -18.14
C GLY A 18 20.94 7.25 -16.95
N GLY A 19 22.03 7.71 -16.31
CA GLY A 19 22.13 9.13 -15.96
C GLY A 19 21.84 9.57 -14.52
N ARG A 20 22.46 8.98 -13.49
CA ARG A 20 22.66 9.67 -12.20
C ARG A 20 24.09 9.53 -11.69
N THR A 21 24.68 10.69 -11.44
CA THR A 21 26.03 11.04 -10.98
C THR A 21 26.89 9.94 -10.33
N GLY A 22 28.12 9.75 -10.81
CA GLY A 22 29.10 8.75 -10.33
C GLY A 22 29.57 8.90 -8.86
N ARG A 23 28.96 9.79 -8.07
CA ARG A 23 29.18 9.92 -6.61
C ARG A 23 28.28 8.98 -5.80
N HIS A 24 27.03 8.79 -6.23
CA HIS A 24 26.07 7.93 -5.54
C HIS A 24 26.39 6.44 -5.72
N GLN A 25 26.81 6.06 -6.93
CA GLN A 25 27.20 4.68 -7.25
C GLN A 25 28.44 4.24 -6.45
N LYS A 26 29.43 5.13 -6.28
CA LYS A 26 30.60 4.89 -5.42
C LYS A 26 30.25 4.80 -3.93
N HIS A 27 29.17 5.46 -3.48
CA HIS A 27 28.73 5.40 -2.09
C HIS A 27 28.03 4.07 -1.77
N MET A 28 27.15 3.61 -2.66
CA MET A 28 26.50 2.30 -2.52
C MET A 28 27.50 1.14 -2.63
N GLU A 29 28.49 1.25 -3.52
CA GLU A 29 29.54 0.25 -3.64
C GLU A 29 30.40 0.15 -2.37
N LYS A 30 30.77 1.28 -1.77
CA LYS A 30 31.46 1.32 -0.47
C LYS A 30 30.60 0.76 0.67
N ALA A 31 29.30 1.02 0.67
CA ALA A 31 28.38 0.48 1.68
C ALA A 31 28.24 -1.05 1.56
N ASN A 32 28.12 -1.57 0.34
CA ASN A 32 28.06 -3.02 0.09
C ASN A 32 29.37 -3.74 0.44
N ILE A 33 30.52 -3.12 0.17
CA ILE A 33 31.84 -3.65 0.58
C ILE A 33 31.93 -3.75 2.11
N ARG A 34 31.50 -2.70 2.83
CA ARG A 34 31.51 -2.68 4.31
C ARG A 34 30.55 -3.72 4.91
N ARG A 35 29.37 -3.90 4.32
CA ARG A 35 28.40 -4.91 4.75
C ARG A 35 28.94 -6.32 4.57
N ASN A 36 29.56 -6.59 3.42
CA ASN A 36 30.13 -7.90 3.13
C ASN A 36 31.37 -8.21 3.99
N ASP A 37 32.15 -7.21 4.37
CA ASP A 37 33.29 -7.38 5.29
C ASP A 37 32.82 -7.65 6.73
N ALA A 38 31.75 -6.99 7.20
CA ALA A 38 31.14 -7.26 8.50
C ALA A 38 30.58 -8.69 8.59
N LEU A 39 29.90 -9.16 7.54
CA LEU A 39 29.37 -10.53 7.46
C LEU A 39 30.49 -11.58 7.41
N ARG A 40 31.60 -11.30 6.73
CA ARG A 40 32.78 -12.18 6.74
C ARG A 40 33.40 -12.28 8.13
N ARG A 41 33.55 -11.16 8.85
CA ARG A 41 34.11 -11.14 10.21
C ARG A 41 33.21 -11.89 11.20
N TYR A 42 31.89 -11.72 11.08
CA TYR A 42 30.92 -12.46 11.88
C TYR A 42 31.02 -13.98 11.64
N ASN A 43 31.10 -14.42 10.38
CA ASN A 43 31.22 -15.84 10.05
C ASN A 43 32.56 -16.46 10.52
N VAL A 44 33.68 -15.70 10.44
CA VAL A 44 34.98 -16.15 10.98
C VAL A 44 34.96 -16.26 12.51
N LEU A 45 34.29 -15.33 13.20
CA LEU A 45 34.16 -15.37 14.65
C LEU A 45 33.29 -16.56 15.09
N ARG A 46 32.18 -16.80 14.38
CA ARG A 46 31.29 -17.94 14.57
C ARG A 46 32.02 -19.28 14.37
N GLU A 47 32.83 -19.42 13.32
CA GLU A 47 33.62 -20.64 13.09
C GLU A 47 34.70 -20.88 14.14
N ARG A 48 35.35 -19.82 14.66
CA ARG A 48 36.36 -19.94 15.73
C ARG A 48 35.74 -20.38 17.06
N ILE A 49 34.52 -19.93 17.35
CA ILE A 49 33.76 -20.34 18.52
C ILE A 49 33.36 -21.82 18.39
N CYS A 50 32.88 -22.26 17.22
CA CYS A 50 32.55 -23.66 16.97
C CYS A 50 33.78 -24.60 17.03
N ARG A 51 34.96 -24.19 16.52
CA ARG A 51 36.18 -25.02 16.54
C ARG A 51 36.81 -25.18 17.93
N ARG A 52 36.62 -24.23 18.85
CA ARG A 52 37.09 -24.36 20.24
C ARG A 52 36.24 -25.32 21.09
N GLY A 53 35.04 -25.70 20.62
CA GLY A 53 34.19 -26.69 21.27
C GLY A 53 34.48 -28.15 20.89
N GLY A 54 35.50 -28.43 20.07
CA GLY A 54 35.71 -29.76 19.50
C GLY A 54 37.18 -30.15 19.34
N SER A 55 37.89 -30.35 20.45
CA SER A 55 39.15 -31.14 20.43
C SER A 55 39.55 -31.59 21.84
N GLY A 56 39.56 -32.91 22.06
CA GLY A 56 40.28 -33.54 23.18
C GLY A 56 39.48 -34.61 23.92
N GLY A 57 39.65 -35.88 23.53
CA GLY A 57 39.10 -37.02 24.24
C GLY A 57 40.03 -37.64 25.29
N ARG A 58 39.38 -38.41 26.18
CA ARG A 58 39.81 -39.55 27.03
C ARG A 58 40.43 -39.32 28.42
N GLU A 59 39.67 -39.87 29.39
CA GLU A 59 40.03 -40.55 30.66
C GLU A 59 40.65 -39.67 31.77
N ARG A 60 40.24 -39.70 33.06
CA ARG A 60 39.53 -40.68 33.89
C ARG A 60 39.08 -39.99 35.21
N GLY A 61 37.91 -40.36 35.77
CA GLY A 61 37.74 -40.50 37.23
C GLY A 61 37.10 -39.39 38.09
N VAL A 62 35.82 -39.62 38.42
CA VAL A 62 35.12 -39.38 39.72
C VAL A 62 34.73 -37.96 40.15
N GLY A 63 33.41 -37.74 40.25
CA GLY A 63 32.81 -37.19 41.48
C GLY A 63 32.17 -35.80 41.43
N GLY A 64 30.86 -35.76 41.16
CA GLY A 64 29.86 -34.84 41.74
C GLY A 64 30.24 -33.38 41.98
N GLY A 65 29.94 -32.51 41.00
CA GLY A 65 29.82 -31.05 41.16
C GLY A 65 28.78 -30.57 40.14
N THR A 66 27.83 -29.76 40.59
CA THR A 66 26.50 -29.59 39.99
C THR A 66 26.49 -28.82 38.68
N ARG A 67 25.59 -29.23 37.76
CA ARG A 67 25.19 -28.53 36.51
C ARG A 67 24.81 -27.04 36.69
N GLU A 68 24.68 -26.58 37.93
CA GLU A 68 24.35 -25.20 38.29
C GLU A 68 25.56 -24.26 38.24
N GLY A 69 26.79 -24.75 38.47
CA GLY A 69 28.01 -23.92 38.44
C GLY A 69 28.45 -23.55 37.01
N GLU A 70 28.27 -24.46 36.05
CA GLU A 70 28.57 -24.21 34.64
C GLU A 70 27.53 -23.29 33.98
N GLN A 71 26.25 -23.40 34.36
CA GLN A 71 25.21 -22.46 33.92
C GLN A 71 25.43 -21.05 34.46
N GLN A 72 25.89 -20.88 35.71
CA GLN A 72 26.17 -19.55 36.28
C GLN A 72 27.39 -18.85 35.67
N LEU A 73 28.43 -19.59 35.27
CA LEU A 73 29.59 -19.04 34.57
C LEU A 73 29.26 -18.66 33.11
N GLN A 74 28.38 -19.42 32.45
CA GLN A 74 27.90 -19.12 31.12
C GLN A 74 26.96 -17.90 31.10
N TYR A 75 26.07 -17.78 32.08
CA TYR A 75 25.20 -16.61 32.26
C TYR A 75 26.00 -15.34 32.58
N ARG A 76 27.05 -15.43 33.42
CA ARG A 76 27.94 -14.28 33.71
C ARG A 76 28.79 -13.85 32.51
N ALA A 77 29.27 -14.79 31.70
CA ALA A 77 30.01 -14.47 30.47
C ALA A 77 29.09 -13.87 29.39
N GLU A 78 27.84 -14.31 29.31
CA GLU A 78 26.82 -13.70 28.44
C GLU A 78 26.43 -12.30 28.93
N GLU A 79 26.24 -12.08 30.24
CA GLU A 79 25.99 -10.74 30.81
C GLU A 79 27.17 -9.78 30.66
N GLU A 80 28.43 -10.20 30.86
CA GLU A 80 29.61 -9.35 30.62
C GLU A 80 29.77 -9.01 29.14
N SER A 81 29.42 -9.94 28.23
CA SER A 81 29.41 -9.68 26.79
C SER A 81 28.28 -8.74 26.39
N HIS A 82 27.10 -8.84 27.03
CA HIS A 82 25.97 -7.93 26.82
C HIS A 82 26.26 -6.54 27.37
N LEU A 83 26.88 -6.40 28.54
CA LEU A 83 27.28 -5.11 29.13
C LEU A 83 28.45 -4.48 28.37
N GLN A 84 29.43 -5.25 27.88
CA GLN A 84 30.50 -4.69 27.04
C GLN A 84 30.01 -4.34 25.63
N LEU A 85 29.05 -5.08 25.06
CA LEU A 85 28.37 -4.71 23.82
C LEU A 85 27.50 -3.46 24.03
N HIS A 86 26.78 -3.35 25.15
CA HIS A 86 25.99 -2.16 25.47
C HIS A 86 26.87 -0.93 25.68
N THR A 87 28.03 -1.07 26.34
CA THR A 87 28.93 0.07 26.63
C THR A 87 29.73 0.51 25.40
N VAL A 88 30.07 -0.41 24.49
CA VAL A 88 30.71 -0.10 23.20
C VAL A 88 29.69 0.42 22.17
N TYR A 89 28.41 0.01 22.25
CA TYR A 89 27.32 0.64 21.48
C TYR A 89 26.94 2.03 22.03
N GLN A 90 26.90 2.25 23.34
CA GLN A 90 26.50 3.53 23.92
C GLN A 90 27.52 4.67 23.76
N SER A 91 28.76 4.38 23.37
CA SER A 91 29.82 5.39 23.25
C SER A 91 30.23 5.71 21.80
N ARG A 92 29.59 5.08 20.79
CA ARG A 92 29.77 5.40 19.36
C ARG A 92 28.49 5.59 18.56
N GLU A 93 27.33 5.61 19.20
CA GLU A 93 26.03 5.79 18.53
C GLU A 93 25.44 7.20 18.60
N MET A 94 26.20 8.24 18.94
CA MET A 94 25.65 9.60 18.85
C MET A 94 25.65 10.19 17.44
N HIS A 95 26.17 9.47 16.43
CA HIS A 95 26.20 9.93 15.02
C HIS A 95 25.57 8.94 14.02
N ILE A 96 25.17 7.73 14.45
CA ILE A 96 24.54 6.72 13.57
C ILE A 96 23.01 6.66 13.78
N GLY A 97 22.52 6.99 14.99
CA GLY A 97 21.07 6.97 15.30
C GLY A 97 20.24 8.01 14.55
N VAL A 98 20.81 9.19 14.23
CA VAL A 98 20.07 10.25 13.50
C VAL A 98 19.79 9.84 12.06
N GLY A 99 20.78 9.27 11.35
CA GLY A 99 20.62 8.85 9.96
C GLY A 99 19.69 7.64 9.78
N PHE A 100 19.61 6.74 10.77
CA PHE A 100 18.68 5.61 10.73
C PHE A 100 17.22 6.05 10.93
N LEU A 101 16.98 6.97 11.88
CA LEU A 101 15.65 7.55 12.09
C LEU A 101 15.20 8.40 10.89
N GLU A 102 16.10 9.17 10.28
CA GLU A 102 15.80 9.92 9.05
C GLU A 102 15.47 8.99 7.87
N HIS A 103 16.21 7.89 7.72
CA HIS A 103 15.92 6.91 6.66
C HIS A 103 14.58 6.20 6.86
N LEU A 104 14.23 5.82 8.09
CA LEU A 104 12.91 5.24 8.39
C LEU A 104 11.78 6.22 8.11
N ARG A 105 11.95 7.51 8.45
CA ARG A 105 10.98 8.56 8.11
C ARG A 105 10.81 8.73 6.61
N PHE A 106 11.92 8.70 5.87
CA PHE A 106 11.90 8.77 4.40
C PHE A 106 11.13 7.59 3.78
N LEU A 107 11.41 6.35 4.22
CA LEU A 107 10.69 5.17 3.73
C LEU A 107 9.20 5.21 4.07
N GLN A 108 8.86 5.68 5.26
CA GLN A 108 7.47 5.85 5.66
C GLN A 108 6.77 6.91 4.79
N GLN A 109 7.45 8.02 4.48
CA GLN A 109 6.91 9.06 3.62
C GLN A 109 6.71 8.58 2.18
N GLU A 110 7.64 7.81 1.60
CA GLU A 110 7.45 7.18 0.29
C GLU A 110 6.29 6.19 0.29
N GLN A 111 6.14 5.41 1.36
CA GLN A 111 5.04 4.45 1.48
C GLN A 111 3.69 5.15 1.61
N GLU A 112 3.63 6.26 2.34
CA GLU A 112 2.43 7.11 2.46
C GLU A 112 2.08 7.77 1.12
N ALA A 113 3.07 8.30 0.39
CA ALA A 113 2.86 8.90 -0.93
C ALA A 113 2.33 7.86 -1.94
N HIS A 114 2.98 6.70 -2.01
CA HIS A 114 2.51 5.61 -2.86
C HIS A 114 1.12 5.11 -2.46
N ALA A 115 0.80 5.05 -1.16
CA ALA A 115 -0.55 4.70 -0.71
C ALA A 115 -1.59 5.77 -1.09
N ALA A 116 -1.21 7.05 -1.06
CA ALA A 116 -2.04 8.16 -1.51
C ALA A 116 -2.33 8.07 -3.01
N GLU A 117 -1.31 7.86 -3.84
CA GLU A 117 -1.46 7.66 -5.30
C GLU A 117 -2.37 6.48 -5.66
N MET A 118 -2.42 5.47 -4.80
CA MET A 118 -3.24 4.27 -4.98
C MET A 118 -4.62 4.35 -4.31
N GLU A 119 -5.04 5.54 -3.81
CA GLU A 119 -6.40 5.73 -3.28
C GLU A 119 -7.45 5.39 -4.35
N ARG A 120 -8.55 4.74 -3.93
CA ARG A 120 -9.64 4.32 -4.82
C ARG A 120 -10.98 4.83 -4.32
N THR A 121 -11.84 5.18 -5.27
CA THR A 121 -13.24 5.56 -4.99
C THR A 121 -14.20 4.75 -5.87
N PHE A 122 -15.40 4.48 -5.34
CA PHE A 122 -16.49 3.92 -6.11
C PHE A 122 -17.32 5.04 -6.73
N ILE A 123 -17.59 4.95 -8.03
CA ILE A 123 -18.45 5.87 -8.78
C ILE A 123 -19.52 5.05 -9.50
N ALA A 124 -20.78 5.46 -9.40
CA ALA A 124 -21.88 4.83 -10.15
C ALA A 124 -22.68 5.86 -10.93
N ASN A 125 -22.77 5.66 -12.24
CA ASN A 125 -23.74 6.36 -13.08
C ASN A 125 -25.09 5.65 -12.94
N LYS A 126 -26.06 6.34 -12.34
CA LYS A 126 -27.38 5.83 -11.95
C LYS A 126 -28.26 5.59 -13.18
N PRO A 127 -29.42 4.93 -13.04
CA PRO A 127 -30.26 4.58 -14.19
C PRO A 127 -30.67 5.79 -15.03
N ASP A 128 -30.95 6.94 -14.42
CA ASP A 128 -31.26 8.17 -15.13
C ASP A 128 -30.09 8.72 -15.96
N GLY A 129 -28.85 8.62 -15.49
CA GLY A 129 -27.70 9.06 -16.27
C GLY A 129 -27.34 8.09 -17.41
N VAL A 130 -27.54 6.79 -17.22
CA VAL A 130 -27.41 5.78 -18.30
C VAL A 130 -28.48 5.98 -19.37
N GLN A 131 -29.75 6.09 -18.98
CA GLN A 131 -30.87 6.28 -19.92
C GLN A 131 -30.80 7.60 -20.70
N ARG A 132 -30.10 8.60 -20.17
CA ARG A 132 -29.85 9.88 -20.85
C ARG A 132 -28.61 9.88 -21.74
N GLY A 133 -27.90 8.76 -21.86
CA GLY A 133 -26.72 8.65 -22.71
C GLY A 133 -25.48 9.38 -22.18
N LEU A 134 -25.37 9.61 -20.87
CA LEU A 134 -24.31 10.42 -20.25
C LEU A 134 -23.06 9.62 -19.84
N ILE A 135 -22.94 8.37 -20.28
CA ILE A 135 -21.83 7.49 -19.90
C ILE A 135 -20.48 8.09 -20.32
N SER A 136 -20.35 8.48 -21.58
CA SER A 136 -19.11 9.05 -22.12
C SER A 136 -18.73 10.35 -21.42
N ASP A 137 -19.70 11.24 -21.20
CA ASP A 137 -19.45 12.53 -20.56
C ASP A 137 -18.93 12.37 -19.14
N ILE A 138 -19.51 11.44 -18.37
CA ILE A 138 -19.08 11.15 -17.00
C ILE A 138 -17.68 10.55 -16.99
N ILE A 139 -17.42 9.48 -17.75
CA ILE A 139 -16.11 8.82 -17.82
C ILE A 139 -15.04 9.84 -18.22
N ALA A 140 -15.29 10.61 -19.27
CA ALA A 140 -14.34 11.59 -19.80
C ALA A 140 -13.93 12.63 -18.75
N ARG A 141 -14.80 12.99 -17.79
CA ARG A 141 -14.43 13.95 -16.72
C ARG A 141 -13.38 13.40 -15.77
N PHE A 142 -13.44 12.11 -15.47
CA PHE A 142 -12.45 11.45 -14.60
C PHE A 142 -11.16 11.16 -15.37
N GLU A 143 -11.25 10.66 -16.60
CA GLU A 143 -10.05 10.39 -17.44
C GLU A 143 -9.26 11.67 -17.72
N ARG A 144 -9.92 12.74 -18.16
CA ARG A 144 -9.24 14.01 -18.48
C ARG A 144 -8.60 14.68 -17.26
N LYS A 145 -9.05 14.32 -16.05
CA LYS A 145 -8.46 14.80 -14.80
C LYS A 145 -7.14 14.07 -14.48
N GLY A 146 -6.93 12.88 -15.04
CA GLY A 146 -5.76 12.04 -14.82
C GLY A 146 -6.01 10.81 -13.94
N PHE A 147 -7.25 10.60 -13.48
CA PHE A 147 -7.57 9.40 -12.70
C PHE A 147 -7.59 8.15 -13.57
N LYS A 148 -7.22 7.02 -12.97
CA LYS A 148 -7.07 5.74 -13.63
C LYS A 148 -8.30 4.86 -13.41
N LEU A 149 -8.94 4.40 -14.48
CA LEU A 149 -10.05 3.46 -14.38
C LEU A 149 -9.51 2.05 -14.11
N VAL A 150 -9.85 1.47 -12.96
CA VAL A 150 -9.34 0.16 -12.51
C VAL A 150 -10.41 -0.92 -12.43
N ALA A 151 -11.70 -0.58 -12.53
CA ALA A 151 -12.77 -1.53 -12.76
C ALA A 151 -13.98 -0.82 -13.38
N VAL A 152 -14.72 -1.52 -14.26
CA VAL A 152 -15.96 -1.02 -14.84
C VAL A 152 -16.89 -2.16 -15.21
N LYS A 153 -18.19 -2.01 -14.95
CA LYS A 153 -19.23 -2.90 -15.46
C LYS A 153 -20.59 -2.24 -15.53
N ILE A 154 -21.42 -2.70 -16.46
CA ILE A 154 -22.84 -2.36 -16.51
C ILE A 154 -23.62 -3.50 -15.85
N VAL A 155 -24.45 -3.16 -14.87
CA VAL A 155 -25.27 -4.11 -14.12
C VAL A 155 -26.68 -3.55 -13.91
N ALA A 156 -27.68 -4.41 -13.81
CA ALA A 156 -29.00 -4.04 -13.32
C ALA A 156 -29.11 -4.56 -11.87
N PRO A 157 -28.88 -3.73 -10.84
CA PRO A 157 -28.90 -4.17 -9.46
C PRO A 157 -30.32 -4.58 -9.03
N SER A 158 -30.44 -5.63 -8.22
CA SER A 158 -31.71 -5.96 -7.59
C SER A 158 -32.05 -4.95 -6.48
N LYS A 159 -33.32 -4.92 -6.07
CA LYS A 159 -33.75 -4.09 -4.94
C LYS A 159 -33.01 -4.45 -3.65
N ASP A 160 -32.88 -5.74 -3.33
CA ASP A 160 -32.12 -6.23 -2.17
C ASP A 160 -30.65 -5.76 -2.19
N PHE A 161 -30.06 -5.68 -3.39
CA PHE A 161 -28.70 -5.16 -3.54
C PHE A 161 -28.66 -3.64 -3.30
N ALA A 162 -29.64 -2.90 -3.82
CA ALA A 162 -29.76 -1.46 -3.56
C ALA A 162 -29.96 -1.14 -2.06
N GLU A 163 -30.71 -1.97 -1.33
CA GLU A 163 -30.90 -1.84 0.11
C GLU A 163 -29.59 -2.04 0.89
N LYS A 164 -28.75 -3.01 0.47
CA LYS A 164 -27.41 -3.19 1.05
C LYS A 164 -26.51 -1.99 0.77
N HIS A 165 -26.56 -1.45 -0.44
CA HIS A 165 -25.77 -0.27 -0.79
C HIS A 165 -26.19 0.96 0.04
N TYR A 166 -27.48 1.18 0.23
CA TYR A 166 -28.01 2.32 1.00
C TYR A 166 -28.30 2.02 2.47
N HIS A 167 -27.64 1.02 3.06
CA HIS A 167 -27.98 0.53 4.41
C HIS A 167 -27.97 1.62 5.50
N ASP A 168 -27.07 2.61 5.40
CA ASP A 168 -27.00 3.77 6.31
C ASP A 168 -28.22 4.70 6.24
N LEU A 169 -28.99 4.62 5.16
CA LEU A 169 -30.16 5.44 4.91
C LEU A 169 -31.48 4.72 5.21
N LYS A 170 -31.45 3.49 5.75
CA LYS A 170 -32.64 2.65 5.98
C LYS A 170 -33.77 3.34 6.76
N GLU A 171 -33.44 4.21 7.70
CA GLU A 171 -34.41 4.94 8.54
C GLU A 171 -34.94 6.22 7.88
N ARG A 172 -34.45 6.56 6.66
CA ARG A 172 -34.87 7.77 5.96
C ARG A 172 -36.19 7.53 5.20
N PRO A 173 -37.11 8.49 5.18
CA PRO A 173 -38.43 8.32 4.54
C PRO A 173 -38.35 8.06 3.02
N PHE A 174 -37.25 8.43 2.38
CA PHE A 174 -37.01 8.23 0.95
C PHE A 174 -36.24 6.94 0.62
N PHE A 175 -35.88 6.11 1.60
CA PHE A 175 -35.06 4.91 1.41
C PHE A 175 -35.65 3.94 0.38
N ASN A 176 -36.93 3.58 0.53
CA ASN A 176 -37.60 2.66 -0.38
C ASN A 176 -37.61 3.19 -1.82
N GLY A 177 -37.98 4.47 -2.00
CA GLY A 177 -37.98 5.09 -3.32
C GLY A 177 -36.58 5.18 -3.94
N LEU A 178 -35.54 5.33 -3.12
CA LEU A 178 -34.14 5.33 -3.57
C LEU A 178 -33.70 3.92 -4.03
N CYS A 179 -34.08 2.87 -3.31
CA CYS A 179 -33.79 1.49 -3.68
C CYS A 179 -34.56 1.04 -4.93
N ASP A 180 -35.85 1.39 -5.01
CA ASP A 180 -36.68 1.15 -6.19
C ASP A 180 -36.11 1.88 -7.41
N PHE A 181 -35.65 3.12 -7.22
CA PHE A 181 -35.03 3.89 -8.29
C PHE A 181 -33.71 3.27 -8.77
N LEU A 182 -32.79 2.91 -7.87
CA LEU A 182 -31.50 2.34 -8.26
C LEU A 182 -31.68 0.99 -8.99
N SER A 183 -32.68 0.21 -8.60
CA SER A 183 -33.01 -1.09 -9.21
C SER A 183 -33.92 -1.00 -10.44
N SER A 184 -34.32 0.20 -10.86
CA SER A 184 -35.24 0.39 -12.00
C SER A 184 -34.60 0.24 -13.39
N GLY A 185 -33.28 0.14 -13.48
CA GLY A 185 -32.58 0.07 -14.76
C GLY A 185 -31.08 -0.17 -14.64
N PRO A 186 -30.35 -0.12 -15.77
CA PRO A 186 -28.90 -0.35 -15.80
C PRO A 186 -28.14 0.77 -15.09
N VAL A 187 -27.11 0.38 -14.35
CA VAL A 187 -26.14 1.23 -13.67
C VAL A 187 -24.76 0.91 -14.22
N LEU A 188 -23.99 1.94 -14.53
CA LEU A 188 -22.55 1.77 -14.82
C LEU A 188 -21.78 1.98 -13.52
N ALA A 189 -21.28 0.89 -12.96
CA ALA A 189 -20.43 0.87 -11.78
C ALA A 189 -18.96 0.99 -12.21
N MET A 190 -18.19 1.81 -11.50
CA MET A 190 -16.79 2.09 -11.81
C MET A 190 -15.96 2.19 -10.53
N VAL A 191 -14.68 1.85 -10.63
CA VAL A 191 -13.67 2.15 -9.60
C VAL A 191 -12.57 2.99 -10.25
N TRP A 192 -12.33 4.15 -9.66
CA TRP A 192 -11.29 5.09 -10.09
C TRP A 192 -10.18 5.14 -9.05
N GLU A 193 -8.94 5.18 -9.52
CA GLU A 193 -7.71 5.22 -8.72
C GLU A 193 -6.92 6.51 -8.97
N GLY A 194 -6.35 7.07 -7.91
CA GLY A 194 -5.43 8.21 -7.96
C GLY A 194 -5.41 9.01 -6.67
N GLU A 195 -4.39 9.85 -6.50
CA GLU A 195 -4.24 10.69 -5.30
C GLU A 195 -5.45 11.61 -5.07
N GLY A 196 -6.05 11.49 -3.87
CA GLY A 196 -7.20 12.30 -3.45
C GLY A 196 -8.46 12.08 -4.30
N VAL A 197 -8.57 10.95 -5.00
CA VAL A 197 -9.67 10.66 -5.94
C VAL A 197 -11.04 10.65 -5.26
N ILE A 198 -11.13 10.31 -3.96
CA ILE A 198 -12.40 10.33 -3.23
C ILE A 198 -12.89 11.78 -3.10
N GLU A 199 -12.05 12.66 -2.54
CA GLU A 199 -12.39 14.06 -2.33
C GLU A 199 -12.61 14.79 -3.67
N TYR A 200 -11.69 14.62 -4.62
CA TYR A 200 -11.81 15.24 -5.93
C TYR A 200 -12.98 14.68 -6.74
N GLY A 201 -13.28 13.39 -6.63
CA GLY A 201 -14.45 12.78 -7.24
C GLY A 201 -15.74 13.45 -6.77
N ARG A 202 -15.87 13.69 -5.46
CA ARG A 202 -16.99 14.46 -4.88
C ARG A 202 -17.05 15.90 -5.39
N LYS A 203 -15.91 16.59 -5.49
CA LYS A 203 -15.83 17.95 -6.08
C LYS A 203 -16.27 17.96 -7.55
N LEU A 204 -15.83 16.99 -8.33
CA LEU A 204 -16.17 16.84 -9.74
C LEU A 204 -17.66 16.53 -9.94
N ILE A 205 -18.24 15.72 -9.06
CA ILE A 205 -19.66 15.38 -9.06
C ILE A 205 -20.54 16.60 -8.79
N GLY A 206 -20.18 17.42 -7.80
CA GLY A 206 -21.00 18.53 -7.32
C GLY A 206 -21.92 18.16 -6.15
N ALA A 207 -22.68 19.14 -5.65
CA ALA A 207 -23.56 18.98 -4.49
C ALA A 207 -24.65 17.91 -4.73
N THR A 208 -25.21 17.33 -3.65
CA THR A 208 -26.27 16.31 -3.76
C THR A 208 -27.50 16.81 -4.49
N ASP A 209 -27.87 18.06 -4.23
CA ASP A 209 -28.92 18.78 -4.96
C ASP A 209 -28.27 19.50 -6.17
N PRO A 210 -28.64 19.14 -7.41
CA PRO A 210 -28.10 19.78 -8.61
C PRO A 210 -28.28 21.30 -8.64
N GLN A 211 -29.36 21.83 -8.05
CA GLN A 211 -29.62 23.26 -7.99
C GLN A 211 -28.62 24.03 -7.10
N LYS A 212 -27.86 23.30 -6.28
CA LYS A 212 -26.77 23.83 -5.44
C LYS A 212 -25.39 23.44 -5.97
N SER A 213 -25.33 22.87 -7.17
CA SER A 213 -24.09 22.47 -7.80
C SER A 213 -23.61 23.57 -8.75
N GLU A 214 -22.33 23.91 -8.66
CA GLU A 214 -21.74 24.92 -9.53
C GLU A 214 -21.65 24.43 -10.99
N PRO A 215 -21.80 25.33 -11.98
CA PRO A 215 -21.48 25.02 -13.38
C PRO A 215 -20.05 24.47 -13.52
N GLY A 216 -19.87 23.48 -14.40
CA GLY A 216 -18.63 22.74 -14.56
C GLY A 216 -18.53 21.48 -13.70
N THR A 217 -19.41 21.30 -12.71
CA THR A 217 -19.60 20.01 -12.03
C THR A 217 -20.54 19.10 -12.82
N ILE A 218 -20.45 17.79 -12.62
CA ILE A 218 -21.31 16.82 -13.33
C ILE A 218 -22.78 17.11 -13.09
N ARG A 219 -23.19 17.32 -11.83
CA ARG A 219 -24.60 17.60 -11.51
C ARG A 219 -25.03 19.00 -11.92
N GLY A 220 -24.15 20.00 -11.79
CA GLY A 220 -24.46 21.37 -12.24
C GLY A 220 -24.71 21.45 -13.74
N ASP A 221 -23.95 20.70 -14.53
CA ASP A 221 -24.09 20.72 -15.99
C ASP A 221 -25.19 19.79 -16.49
N LEU A 222 -25.40 18.65 -15.82
CA LEU A 222 -26.14 17.52 -16.40
C LEU A 222 -27.36 17.09 -15.57
N ALA A 223 -27.69 17.71 -14.45
CA ALA A 223 -28.87 17.35 -13.65
C ALA A 223 -29.67 18.59 -13.19
N VAL A 224 -30.95 18.38 -12.87
CA VAL A 224 -31.86 19.49 -12.51
C VAL A 224 -32.39 19.35 -11.08
N VAL A 225 -32.71 18.14 -10.64
CA VAL A 225 -33.38 17.90 -9.33
C VAL A 225 -32.74 16.75 -8.56
N VAL A 226 -32.82 16.83 -7.22
CA VAL A 226 -32.14 15.89 -6.30
C VAL A 226 -32.48 14.41 -6.52
N GLY A 227 -33.74 14.10 -6.85
CA GLY A 227 -34.19 12.72 -7.09
C GLY A 227 -33.68 12.11 -8.41
N ARG A 228 -33.10 12.93 -9.30
CA ARG A 228 -32.54 12.55 -10.61
C ARG A 228 -31.18 13.22 -10.80
N ASN A 229 -30.29 12.96 -9.85
CA ASN A 229 -28.96 13.57 -9.79
C ASN A 229 -27.85 12.71 -10.42
N ILE A 230 -28.23 11.76 -11.30
CA ILE A 230 -27.44 10.99 -12.29
C ILE A 230 -26.25 10.16 -11.82
N ILE A 231 -25.58 10.50 -10.72
CA ILE A 231 -24.31 9.91 -10.33
C ILE A 231 -24.20 9.78 -8.82
N HIS A 232 -23.50 8.74 -8.37
CA HIS A 232 -23.06 8.50 -7.00
C HIS A 232 -21.54 8.46 -6.95
N GLY A 233 -20.97 8.87 -5.82
CA GLY A 233 -19.56 8.68 -5.51
C GLY A 233 -19.35 8.57 -4.01
N SER A 234 -18.43 7.71 -3.59
CA SER A 234 -18.11 7.49 -2.17
C SER A 234 -17.76 8.80 -1.46
N ASP A 235 -18.11 8.91 -0.19
CA ASP A 235 -17.97 10.14 0.59
C ASP A 235 -16.80 10.13 1.58
N GLY A 236 -16.12 9.00 1.73
CA GLY A 236 -14.91 8.86 2.52
C GLY A 236 -14.14 7.57 2.22
N PRO A 237 -12.95 7.39 2.81
CA PRO A 237 -12.10 6.24 2.58
C PRO A 237 -12.72 4.90 2.98
N ASP A 238 -13.47 4.87 4.08
CA ASP A 238 -14.07 3.64 4.59
C ASP A 238 -15.31 3.25 3.76
N THR A 239 -16.18 4.22 3.45
CA THR A 239 -17.33 3.99 2.56
C THR A 239 -16.88 3.61 1.16
N ALA A 240 -15.78 4.16 0.65
CA ALA A 240 -15.20 3.73 -0.63
C ALA A 240 -14.79 2.27 -0.62
N LYS A 241 -14.10 1.79 0.42
CA LYS A 241 -13.71 0.37 0.55
C LYS A 241 -14.94 -0.54 0.60
N ASP A 242 -15.93 -0.18 1.42
CA ASP A 242 -17.15 -0.97 1.60
C ASP A 242 -17.97 -1.04 0.31
N GLU A 243 -18.12 0.08 -0.39
CA GLU A 243 -18.80 0.14 -1.68
C GLU A 243 -18.05 -0.64 -2.76
N ILE A 244 -16.73 -0.50 -2.87
CA ILE A 244 -15.93 -1.28 -3.84
C ILE A 244 -16.11 -2.78 -3.58
N ASN A 245 -16.02 -3.22 -2.33
CA ASN A 245 -16.17 -4.64 -1.96
C ASN A 245 -17.60 -5.16 -2.18
N LEU A 246 -18.61 -4.30 -2.03
CA LEU A 246 -20.00 -4.66 -2.30
C LEU A 246 -20.26 -4.83 -3.80
N TRP A 247 -19.72 -3.92 -4.62
CA TRP A 247 -20.02 -3.87 -6.05
C TRP A 247 -19.09 -4.74 -6.89
N PHE A 248 -17.85 -4.96 -6.49
CA PHE A 248 -16.84 -5.67 -7.27
C PHE A 248 -16.18 -6.79 -6.49
N LYS A 249 -15.94 -7.90 -7.18
CA LYS A 249 -15.06 -8.95 -6.69
C LYS A 249 -13.59 -8.55 -6.92
N PRO A 250 -12.63 -9.03 -6.11
CA PRO A 250 -11.22 -8.69 -6.27
C PRO A 250 -10.67 -8.95 -7.68
N GLU A 251 -11.12 -10.01 -8.35
CA GLU A 251 -10.71 -10.38 -9.71
C GLU A 251 -11.25 -9.45 -10.81
N GLU A 252 -12.25 -8.61 -10.51
CA GLU A 252 -12.78 -7.61 -11.44
C GLU A 252 -11.94 -6.31 -11.44
N LEU A 253 -11.03 -6.14 -10.47
CA LEU A 253 -10.13 -4.99 -10.39
C LEU A 253 -8.83 -5.30 -11.13
N VAL A 254 -8.43 -4.39 -12.02
CA VAL A 254 -7.18 -4.51 -12.78
C VAL A 254 -6.09 -3.62 -12.19
N THR A 255 -4.86 -4.12 -12.21
CA THR A 255 -3.67 -3.37 -11.84
C THR A 255 -2.84 -3.12 -13.09
N TYR A 256 -2.57 -1.85 -13.39
CA TYR A 256 -1.68 -1.43 -14.46
C TYR A 256 -1.10 -0.04 -14.15
N THR A 257 0.02 0.28 -14.81
CA THR A 257 0.68 1.59 -14.75
C THR A 257 0.28 2.40 -15.97
N SER A 258 -0.22 3.61 -15.77
CA SER A 258 -0.56 4.49 -16.90
C SER A 258 0.73 5.10 -17.48
N ASN A 259 0.86 5.17 -18.80
CA ASN A 259 1.98 5.90 -19.40
C ASN A 259 1.97 7.41 -19.06
N ALA A 260 0.79 7.95 -18.71
CA ALA A 260 0.64 9.34 -18.29
C ALA A 260 1.06 9.58 -16.82
N GLU A 261 1.21 8.53 -16.01
CA GLU A 261 1.47 8.61 -14.56
C GLU A 261 2.70 9.47 -14.25
N LYS A 262 3.79 9.29 -15.02
CA LYS A 262 5.02 10.08 -14.91
C LYS A 262 4.86 11.59 -15.15
N TRP A 263 3.80 12.00 -15.84
CA TRP A 263 3.51 13.41 -16.13
C TRP A 263 2.45 13.98 -15.19
N ILE A 264 1.71 13.12 -14.49
CA ILE A 264 0.65 13.51 -13.55
C ILE A 264 1.21 13.61 -12.13
N TYR A 265 2.03 12.64 -11.72
CA TYR A 265 2.58 12.52 -10.36
C TYR A 265 4.11 12.62 -10.30
N GLY A 266 4.81 12.62 -11.44
CA GLY A 266 6.27 12.64 -11.46
C GLY A 266 6.87 13.95 -10.91
N ASP A 267 8.06 13.83 -10.33
CA ASP A 267 8.86 14.98 -9.91
C ASP A 267 9.34 15.82 -11.11
N ASN A 268 9.40 17.13 -10.93
CA ASN A 268 9.96 18.09 -11.90
C ASN A 268 11.49 18.07 -11.97
#